data_AF-B7Q777-F1
#
_entry.id   AF-B7Q777-F1
#
_cell.length_a   1.000
_cell.length_b   1.000
_cell.length_c   1.000
_cell.angle_alpha   90.00
_cell.angle_beta   90.00
_cell.angle_gamma   90.00
#
_symmetry.space_group_name_H-M   'P 1'
#
loop_
_entity.id
_entity.type
_entity.pdbx_description
1 polymer ?
#
loop_
_entity_poly.entity_id
_entity_poly.type
_entity_poly.pdbx_seq_one_letter_code
_entity_poly.pdbx_strand_id
1 'polypeptide(L)'
;FRSAIADVDGERTDRFLLRWLRAREFDVSKAEDMFRRDVEWRSKNGMSSILEDYQPGELIQRYFPGGLLECHSKGHPLFLVPMGNVDIRGFLQILPAAAMLRHLAYMLECQERLKERVSLKVSRRRPKPPAN
;
A
#
# COMPACT_ATOMS: atom_id res chain seq x y z
N PHE A 1 -4.90 0.32 -22.49
CA PHE A 1 -5.14 0.51 -21.04
C PHE A 1 -5.47 1.95 -20.69
N ARG A 2 -4.56 2.93 -20.86
CA ARG A 2 -4.83 4.36 -20.56
C ARG A 2 -6.14 4.89 -21.18
N SER A 3 -6.40 4.57 -22.44
CA SER A 3 -7.64 4.97 -23.13
C SER A 3 -8.89 4.28 -22.57
N ALA A 4 -8.73 3.07 -22.02
CA ALA A 4 -9.84 2.27 -21.50
C ALA A 4 -10.31 2.76 -20.12
N ILE A 5 -9.41 3.38 -19.35
CA ILE A 5 -9.71 3.98 -18.03
C ILE A 5 -9.76 5.51 -18.09
N ALA A 6 -9.97 6.09 -19.27
CA ALA A 6 -9.85 7.55 -19.47
C ALA A 6 -10.90 8.34 -18.68
N ASP A 7 -12.03 7.72 -18.40
CA ASP A 7 -13.17 8.21 -17.61
C ASP A 7 -12.95 8.15 -16.09
N VAL A 8 -11.94 7.42 -15.62
CA VAL A 8 -11.69 7.22 -14.19
C VAL A 8 -10.58 8.16 -13.68
N ASP A 9 -10.89 8.96 -12.67
CA ASP A 9 -9.93 9.85 -12.01
C ASP A 9 -8.93 9.07 -11.14
N GLY A 10 -7.67 9.55 -11.05
CA GLY A 10 -6.64 8.94 -10.19
C GLY A 10 -5.21 9.08 -10.72
N GLU A 11 -4.26 8.42 -10.05
CA GLU A 11 -2.85 8.42 -10.46
C GLU A 11 -2.68 7.75 -11.83
N ARG A 12 -1.99 8.42 -12.76
CA ARG A 12 -1.76 7.93 -14.12
C ARG A 12 -0.28 7.74 -14.45
N THR A 13 0.59 7.59 -13.46
CA THR A 13 2.01 7.31 -13.69
C THR A 13 2.18 5.94 -14.38
N ASP A 14 3.11 5.80 -15.34
CA ASP A 14 3.40 4.51 -15.98
C ASP A 14 3.68 3.40 -14.96
N ARG A 15 4.47 3.72 -13.92
CA ARG A 15 4.78 2.80 -12.82
C ARG A 15 3.53 2.31 -12.10
N PHE A 16 2.51 3.14 -11.95
CA PHE A 16 1.25 2.79 -11.28
C PHE A 16 0.40 1.90 -12.19
N LEU A 17 0.17 2.32 -13.44
CA LEU A 17 -0.66 1.58 -14.40
C LEU A 17 -0.09 0.20 -14.77
N LEU A 18 1.25 0.09 -14.86
CA LEU A 18 1.91 -1.19 -15.15
C LEU A 18 1.74 -2.23 -14.02
N ARG A 19 1.36 -1.85 -12.79
CA ARG A 19 1.10 -2.82 -11.71
C ARG A 19 -0.14 -3.66 -12.03
N TRP A 20 -1.21 -3.01 -12.48
CA TRP A 20 -2.47 -3.64 -12.87
C TRP A 20 -2.30 -4.56 -14.06
N LEU A 21 -1.59 -4.09 -15.08
CA LEU A 21 -1.29 -4.89 -16.27
C LEU A 21 -0.46 -6.11 -15.92
N ARG A 22 0.63 -5.97 -15.15
CA ARG A 22 1.44 -7.13 -14.72
C ARG A 22 0.64 -8.12 -13.86
N ALA A 23 -0.25 -7.65 -13.00
CA ALA A 23 -1.08 -8.51 -12.16
C ALA A 23 -2.10 -9.35 -12.96
N ARG A 24 -2.35 -9.00 -14.23
CA ARG A 24 -3.28 -9.68 -15.13
C ARG A 24 -2.63 -10.08 -16.44
N GLU A 25 -1.31 -10.35 -16.42
CA GLU A 25 -0.57 -10.87 -17.59
C GLU A 25 -0.74 -9.99 -18.85
N PHE A 26 -0.86 -8.67 -18.65
CA PHE A 26 -1.10 -7.66 -19.67
C PHE A 26 -2.44 -7.80 -20.44
N ASP A 27 -3.37 -8.60 -19.93
CA ASP A 27 -4.77 -8.60 -20.38
C ASP A 27 -5.44 -7.27 -20.00
N VAL A 28 -5.72 -6.45 -21.01
CA VAL A 28 -6.22 -5.08 -20.82
C VAL A 28 -7.61 -5.08 -20.19
N SER A 29 -8.48 -6.00 -20.58
CA SER A 29 -9.87 -6.07 -20.07
C SER A 29 -9.85 -6.49 -18.59
N LYS A 30 -9.12 -7.54 -18.24
CA LYS A 30 -9.02 -7.98 -16.84
C LYS A 30 -8.32 -6.97 -15.94
N ALA A 31 -7.31 -6.26 -16.47
CA ALA A 31 -6.62 -5.20 -15.74
C ALA A 31 -7.56 -4.01 -15.49
N GLU A 32 -8.40 -3.66 -16.45
CA GLU A 32 -9.43 -2.62 -16.30
C GLU A 32 -10.46 -3.00 -15.24
N ASP A 33 -11.01 -4.21 -15.32
CA ASP A 33 -11.98 -4.69 -14.33
C ASP A 33 -11.42 -4.73 -12.92
N MET A 34 -10.14 -5.08 -12.77
CA MET A 34 -9.45 -5.05 -11.48
C MET A 34 -9.26 -3.61 -10.99
N PHE A 35 -8.83 -2.70 -11.87
CA PHE A 35 -8.60 -1.31 -11.54
C PHE A 35 -9.89 -0.58 -11.13
N ARG A 36 -10.98 -0.76 -11.90
CA ARG A 36 -12.28 -0.14 -11.59
C ARG A 36 -12.83 -0.61 -10.24
N ARG A 37 -12.71 -1.91 -9.94
CA ARG A 37 -13.07 -2.47 -8.63
C ARG A 37 -12.25 -1.89 -7.49
N ASP A 38 -10.95 -1.67 -7.70
CA ASP A 38 -10.10 -1.02 -6.70
C ASP A 38 -10.54 0.42 -6.45
N VAL A 39 -10.77 1.21 -7.50
CA VAL A 39 -11.23 2.61 -7.37
C VAL A 39 -12.56 2.70 -6.62
N GLU A 40 -13.52 1.82 -6.96
CA GLU A 40 -14.79 1.73 -6.25
C GLU A 40 -14.60 1.34 -4.78
N TRP A 41 -13.74 0.36 -4.50
CA TRP A 41 -13.43 -0.07 -3.13
C TRP A 41 -12.79 1.05 -2.32
N ARG A 42 -11.83 1.78 -2.91
CA ARG A 42 -11.17 2.92 -2.27
C ARG A 42 -12.15 4.02 -1.90
N SER A 43 -13.07 4.33 -2.81
CA SER A 43 -14.14 5.31 -2.57
C SER A 43 -15.06 4.86 -1.43
N LYS A 44 -15.57 3.62 -1.48
CA LYS A 44 -16.48 3.06 -0.46
C LYS A 44 -15.86 2.98 0.93
N ASN A 45 -14.56 2.75 1.03
CA ASN A 45 -13.88 2.57 2.31
C ASN A 45 -13.16 3.82 2.82
N GLY A 46 -13.20 4.94 2.08
CA GLY A 46 -12.53 6.19 2.48
C GLY A 46 -11.00 6.08 2.49
N MET A 47 -10.41 5.37 1.53
CA MET A 47 -8.95 5.16 1.49
C MET A 47 -8.16 6.43 1.18
N SER A 48 -8.78 7.45 0.59
CA SER A 48 -8.10 8.71 0.26
C SER A 48 -7.64 9.48 1.50
N SER A 49 -8.38 9.40 2.60
CA SER A 49 -8.11 10.13 3.84
C SER A 49 -7.70 9.23 5.01
N ILE A 50 -7.54 7.92 4.80
CA ILE A 50 -7.24 6.97 5.89
C ILE A 50 -5.96 7.31 6.65
N LEU A 51 -4.96 7.91 5.99
CA LEU A 51 -3.72 8.31 6.67
C LEU A 51 -3.91 9.49 7.65
N GLU A 52 -4.99 10.23 7.52
CA GLU A 52 -5.31 11.41 8.34
C GLU A 52 -6.39 11.05 9.38
N ASP A 53 -7.40 10.28 8.96
CA ASP A 53 -8.60 10.02 9.75
C ASP A 53 -8.49 8.78 10.65
N TYR A 54 -7.57 7.86 10.37
CA TYR A 54 -7.47 6.60 11.10
C TYR A 54 -6.37 6.64 12.16
N GLN A 55 -6.75 6.35 13.40
CA GLN A 55 -5.85 6.07 14.50
C GLN A 55 -6.05 4.62 14.96
N PRO A 56 -4.98 3.80 15.05
CA PRO A 56 -5.09 2.46 15.58
C PRO A 56 -5.68 2.48 17.00
N GLY A 57 -6.73 1.69 17.26
CA GLY A 57 -7.27 1.55 18.61
C GLY A 57 -6.29 0.84 19.56
N GLU A 58 -6.50 0.97 20.87
CA GLU A 58 -5.61 0.42 21.91
C GLU A 58 -5.31 -1.08 21.71
N LEU A 59 -6.32 -1.88 21.39
CA LEU A 59 -6.17 -3.32 21.16
C LEU A 59 -5.25 -3.63 19.97
N ILE A 60 -5.34 -2.83 18.91
CA ILE A 60 -4.47 -2.99 17.75
C ILE A 60 -3.04 -2.62 18.13
N GLN A 61 -2.84 -1.49 18.82
CA GLN A 61 -1.51 -1.08 19.26
C GLN A 61 -0.86 -2.10 20.19
N ARG A 62 -1.65 -2.79 21.02
CA ARG A 62 -1.16 -3.73 22.02
C ARG A 62 -0.93 -5.14 21.49
N TYR A 63 -1.76 -5.61 20.56
CA TYR A 63 -1.78 -7.01 20.14
C TYR A 63 -1.46 -7.24 18.67
N PHE A 64 -1.44 -6.20 17.82
CA PHE A 64 -1.06 -6.38 16.43
C PHE A 64 0.44 -6.72 16.35
N PRO A 65 0.82 -7.87 15.79
CA PRO A 65 2.18 -8.37 15.90
C PRO A 65 3.17 -7.63 14.99
N GLY A 66 2.68 -6.97 13.96
CA GLY A 66 3.50 -6.45 12.86
C GLY A 66 3.78 -4.95 12.93
N GLY A 67 4.84 -4.54 12.24
CA GLY A 67 5.21 -3.13 12.15
C GLY A 67 5.93 -2.80 10.85
N LEU A 68 5.80 -1.54 10.45
CA LEU A 68 6.58 -0.96 9.36
C LEU A 68 7.89 -0.41 9.94
N LEU A 69 9.02 -0.93 9.46
CA LEU A 69 10.35 -0.44 9.82
C LEU A 69 10.86 0.55 8.77
N GLU A 70 11.52 1.61 9.25
CA GLU A 70 12.17 2.58 8.36
C GLU A 70 13.33 1.92 7.59
N CYS A 71 13.44 2.28 6.31
CA CYS A 71 14.11 1.53 5.25
C CYS A 71 15.48 0.90 5.56
N HIS A 72 15.65 -0.31 5.03
CA HIS A 72 16.96 -0.94 4.82
C HIS A 72 17.80 -0.15 3.80
N SER A 73 19.12 -0.33 3.81
CA SER A 73 20.15 0.35 2.99
C SER A 73 19.89 0.46 1.48
N LYS A 74 18.94 -0.32 0.93
CA LYS A 74 18.55 -0.32 -0.48
C LYS A 74 17.27 0.46 -0.80
N GLY A 75 16.69 1.17 0.18
CA GLY A 75 15.55 2.05 -0.03
C GLY A 75 14.19 1.36 -0.18
N HIS A 76 14.05 0.14 0.33
CA HIS A 76 12.76 -0.58 0.36
C HIS A 76 12.21 -0.56 1.78
N PRO A 77 10.90 -0.29 1.99
CA PRO A 77 10.28 -0.44 3.30
C PRO A 77 10.28 -1.91 3.72
N LEU A 78 10.50 -2.17 5.01
CA LEU A 78 10.46 -3.51 5.57
C LEU A 78 9.25 -3.64 6.48
N PHE A 79 8.44 -4.67 6.25
CA PHE A 79 7.35 -5.05 7.15
C PHE A 79 7.78 -6.28 7.94
N LEU A 80 7.84 -6.17 9.26
CA LEU A 80 8.21 -7.27 10.13
C LEU A 80 6.96 -7.82 10.81
N VAL A 81 6.78 -9.14 10.75
CA VAL A 81 5.73 -9.85 11.48
C VAL A 81 6.36 -11.04 12.22
N PRO A 82 6.62 -10.93 13.53
CA PRO A 82 7.24 -11.97 14.33
C PRO A 82 6.22 -13.07 14.65
N MET A 83 5.98 -14.00 13.71
CA MET A 83 4.94 -15.04 13.82
C MET A 83 5.13 -16.03 14.99
N GLY A 84 6.34 -16.19 15.51
CA GLY A 84 6.68 -17.24 16.48
C GLY A 84 6.01 -17.13 17.85
N ASN A 85 5.73 -15.90 18.32
CA ASN A 85 5.19 -15.63 19.65
C ASN A 85 3.84 -14.88 19.63
N VAL A 86 3.12 -14.91 18.49
CA VAL A 86 1.84 -14.21 18.37
C VAL A 86 0.72 -15.09 18.90
N ASP A 87 -0.04 -14.59 19.88
CA ASP A 87 -1.33 -15.17 20.23
C ASP A 87 -2.38 -14.79 19.17
N ILE A 88 -2.32 -15.47 18.02
CA ILE A 88 -3.26 -15.24 16.90
C ILE A 88 -4.69 -15.55 17.35
N ARG A 89 -4.88 -16.54 18.23
CA ARG A 89 -6.22 -16.95 18.68
C ARG A 89 -6.86 -15.86 19.54
N GLY A 90 -6.15 -15.37 20.56
CA GLY A 90 -6.63 -14.27 21.40
C GLY A 90 -6.83 -13.00 20.58
N PHE A 91 -5.89 -12.70 19.68
CA PHE A 91 -5.99 -11.56 18.76
C PHE A 91 -7.27 -11.61 17.90
N LEU A 92 -7.58 -12.74 17.27
CA LEU A 92 -8.78 -12.90 16.44
C LEU A 92 -10.09 -12.90 17.23
N GLN A 93 -10.06 -13.29 18.52
CA GLN A 93 -11.24 -13.26 19.38
C GLN A 93 -11.58 -11.84 19.87
N ILE A 94 -10.57 -11.01 20.07
CA ILE A 94 -10.71 -9.68 20.67
C ILE A 94 -10.94 -8.60 19.60
N LEU A 95 -10.40 -8.78 18.38
CA LEU A 95 -10.48 -7.79 17.31
C LEU A 95 -11.50 -8.19 16.23
N PRO A 96 -12.50 -7.34 15.94
CA PRO A 96 -13.39 -7.54 14.80
C PRO A 96 -12.62 -7.58 13.48
N ALA A 97 -13.01 -8.49 12.58
CA ALA A 97 -12.37 -8.63 11.27
C ALA A 97 -12.33 -7.31 10.47
N ALA A 98 -13.38 -6.50 10.55
CA ALA A 98 -13.44 -5.19 9.90
C ALA A 98 -12.38 -4.20 10.46
N ALA A 99 -12.13 -4.22 11.77
CA ALA A 99 -11.11 -3.38 12.40
C ALA A 99 -9.70 -3.80 11.97
N MET A 100 -9.46 -5.12 11.87
CA MET A 100 -8.20 -5.67 11.37
C MET A 100 -7.97 -5.30 9.90
N LEU A 101 -8.98 -5.49 9.04
CA LEU A 101 -8.87 -5.15 7.62
C LEU A 101 -8.60 -3.65 7.42
N ARG A 102 -9.26 -2.77 8.18
CA ARG A 102 -9.01 -1.33 8.14
C ARG A 102 -7.60 -0.99 8.60
N HIS A 103 -7.09 -1.65 9.63
CA HIS A 103 -5.71 -1.46 10.09
C HIS A 103 -4.67 -1.90 9.05
N LEU A 104 -4.89 -3.06 8.43
CA LEU A 104 -4.03 -3.56 7.37
C LEU A 104 -4.01 -2.63 6.16
N ALA A 105 -5.18 -2.11 5.76
CA ALA A 105 -5.28 -1.11 4.70
C ALA A 105 -4.49 0.16 5.06
N TYR A 106 -4.64 0.68 6.28
CA TYR A 106 -3.85 1.81 6.77
C TYR A 106 -2.33 1.53 6.69
N MET A 107 -1.88 0.36 7.14
CA MET A 107 -0.46 -0.01 7.08
C MET A 107 0.08 -0.08 5.65
N LEU A 108 -0.72 -0.56 4.69
CA LEU A 108 -0.36 -0.58 3.27
C LEU A 108 -0.24 0.84 2.69
N GLU A 109 -1.12 1.75 3.07
CA GLU A 109 -1.01 3.17 2.68
C GLU A 109 0.23 3.84 3.30
N CYS A 110 0.54 3.54 4.56
CA CYS A 110 1.79 4.01 5.18
C CYS A 110 3.01 3.51 4.42
N GLN A 111 2.97 2.26 3.93
CA GLN A 111 4.04 1.69 3.12
C GLN A 111 4.20 2.40 1.78
N GLU A 112 3.11 2.67 1.04
CA GLU A 112 3.19 3.39 -0.23
C GLU A 112 3.77 4.80 -0.02
N ARG A 113 3.33 5.53 1.02
CA ARG A 113 3.88 6.84 1.36
C ARG A 113 5.36 6.79 1.75
N LEU A 114 5.79 5.73 2.43
CA LEU A 114 7.21 5.51 2.74
C LEU A 114 8.02 5.25 1.46
N LYS A 115 7.51 4.45 0.51
CA LYS A 115 8.17 4.19 -0.78
C LYS A 115 8.37 5.48 -1.57
N GLU A 116 7.38 6.37 -1.60
CA GLU A 116 7.49 7.68 -2.26
C GLU A 116 8.58 8.55 -1.64
N ARG A 117 8.55 8.70 -0.31
CA ARG A 117 9.58 9.45 0.45
C ARG A 117 10.98 8.95 0.15
N VAL A 118 11.16 7.64 0.05
CA VAL A 118 12.46 7.01 -0.15
C VAL A 118 12.91 7.07 -1.61
N SER A 119 11.99 6.88 -2.57
CA SER A 119 12.26 7.07 -3.99
C SER A 119 12.81 8.46 -4.29
N LEU A 120 12.22 9.50 -3.66
CA LEU A 120 12.71 10.88 -3.76
C LEU A 120 14.13 11.05 -3.19
N LYS A 121 14.43 10.43 -2.05
CA LYS A 121 15.77 10.47 -1.44
C LYS A 121 16.83 9.76 -2.28
N VAL A 122 16.50 8.62 -2.89
CA VAL A 122 17.40 7.85 -3.75
C VAL A 122 17.64 8.58 -5.07
N SER A 123 16.60 9.18 -5.68
CA SER A 123 16.75 9.98 -6.90
C SER A 123 17.70 11.17 -6.72
N ARG A 124 17.70 11.81 -5.54
CA ARG A 124 18.61 12.91 -5.21
C ARG A 124 20.07 12.49 -5.00
N ARG A 125 20.33 11.20 -4.76
CA ARG A 125 21.67 10.65 -4.51
C ARG A 125 22.35 10.04 -5.74
N ARG A 126 21.66 9.95 -6.89
CA ARG A 126 22.28 9.45 -8.11
C ARG A 126 23.26 10.49 -8.66
N PRO A 127 24.54 10.14 -8.88
CA PRO A 127 25.49 11.05 -9.52
C PRO A 127 25.00 11.40 -10.92
N LYS A 128 25.14 12.66 -11.34
CA LYS A 128 24.88 13.08 -12.71
C LYS A 128 25.79 12.25 -13.65
N PRO A 129 25.28 11.77 -14.80
CA PRO A 129 26.14 11.15 -15.79
C PRO A 129 27.22 12.16 -16.23
N PRO A 130 28.44 11.69 -16.56
CA PRO A 130 29.47 12.57 -17.09
C PRO A 130 28.95 13.27 -18.34
N ALA A 131 29.20 14.57 -18.45
CA ALA A 131 28.88 15.32 -19.65
C ALA A 131 29.75 14.78 -20.81
N ASN A 132 29.10 14.31 -21.87
CA ASN A 132 29.75 14.03 -23.15
C ASN A 132 29.94 15.34 -23.92
#